data_AF-A0A962F674-F1
#
_entry.id   AF-A0A962F674-F1
#
_cell.length_a   1.000
_cell.length_b   1.000
_cell.length_c   1.000
_cell.angle_alpha   90.00
_cell.angle_beta   90.00
_cell.angle_gamma   90.00
#
_symmetry.space_group_name_H-M   'P 1'
#
loop_
_entity.id
_entity.type
_entity.pdbx_description
1 polymer ?
#
loop_
_entity_poly.entity_id
_entity_poly.type
_entity_poly.pdbx_seq_one_letter_code
_entity_poly.pdbx_strand_id
1 'polypeptide(L)'
;MKRYMSPQKDPQKTLLIIAIGALLMLGGNWLWSMIQPKEGGVSTSAKVERQSEASVSEVEDFVSAQDMLNEEIFEEMFELMADEIAGLSVPEAKEKPVEIVKQTERAWEDNAASAPAPGKAGRVVIIIDDMGMSYTLSNQAIDLPAPITLAFLPYAPNLPAMTGRAKEQGHELMIHMPMEPMNHDLDVGSIALLKDMDAAQIKENLDKAFASFDGYVGINNHMGSRLTQDERAMHLVMNELAARGLLFVDSKTISTSVAGKIAAEHGLDYAERDVFLDHETTPEFVAHALSQLEQIARTKGYAIGIGHPKKATIEGLKKWIPTLAAKNLSIVPVSAVVHHKALPMAAAKVEEKEEAEAMAAKPQQSEERKTDTRFMLTPMPLQ
;
A
#
# COMPACT_ATOMS: atom_id res chain seq x y z
N MET A 1 39.18 -56.52 -14.04
CA MET A 1 38.10 -56.53 -15.05
C MET A 1 36.76 -56.73 -14.37
N LYS A 2 35.97 -55.66 -14.16
CA LYS A 2 34.53 -55.73 -13.92
C LYS A 2 33.87 -54.64 -14.76
N ARG A 3 32.93 -55.06 -15.61
CA ARG A 3 32.19 -54.28 -16.61
C ARG A 3 31.23 -53.30 -15.91
N TYR A 4 31.16 -52.06 -16.40
CA TYR A 4 30.03 -51.16 -16.17
C TYR A 4 28.83 -51.66 -16.98
N MET A 5 27.70 -51.89 -16.33
CA MET A 5 26.38 -52.02 -16.97
C MET A 5 25.74 -50.63 -16.97
N SER A 6 25.19 -50.20 -18.12
CA SER A 6 24.39 -48.97 -18.18
C SER A 6 23.00 -49.21 -17.58
N PRO A 7 22.42 -48.25 -16.83
CA PRO A 7 21.06 -48.40 -16.34
C PRO A 7 20.06 -48.31 -17.50
N GLN A 8 19.18 -49.29 -17.58
CA GLN A 8 18.07 -49.34 -18.52
C GLN A 8 17.04 -48.28 -18.08
N LYS A 9 16.72 -47.31 -18.96
CA LYS A 9 15.71 -46.28 -18.67
C LYS A 9 14.32 -46.91 -18.62
N ASP A 10 13.60 -46.59 -17.56
CA ASP A 10 12.22 -47.03 -17.32
C ASP A 10 11.27 -46.38 -18.38
N PRO A 11 10.60 -47.20 -19.22
CA PRO A 11 9.71 -46.69 -20.25
C PRO A 11 8.49 -45.95 -19.69
N GLN A 12 8.04 -46.25 -18.47
CA GLN A 12 6.89 -45.54 -17.87
C GLN A 12 7.25 -44.12 -17.44
N LYS A 13 8.47 -43.91 -16.90
CA LYS A 13 8.99 -42.56 -16.58
C LYS A 13 9.18 -41.70 -17.83
N THR A 14 9.55 -42.31 -18.95
CA THR A 14 9.72 -41.61 -20.23
C THR A 14 8.36 -41.14 -20.80
N LEU A 15 7.31 -41.95 -20.65
CA LEU A 15 5.95 -41.61 -21.07
C LEU A 15 5.32 -40.48 -20.24
N LEU A 16 5.60 -40.43 -18.93
CA LEU A 16 5.09 -39.38 -18.04
C LEU A 16 5.72 -38.00 -18.35
N ILE A 17 7.03 -37.96 -18.62
CA ILE A 17 7.75 -36.73 -19.00
C ILE A 17 7.25 -36.20 -20.36
N ILE A 18 6.96 -37.08 -21.31
CA ILE A 18 6.38 -36.70 -22.60
C ILE A 18 4.96 -36.13 -22.44
N ALA A 19 4.15 -36.70 -21.54
CA ALA A 19 2.79 -36.21 -21.26
C ALA A 19 2.78 -34.82 -20.60
N ILE A 20 3.69 -34.57 -19.64
CA ILE A 20 3.85 -33.28 -18.97
C ILE A 20 4.39 -32.22 -19.95
N GLY A 21 5.37 -32.59 -20.78
CA GLY A 21 5.87 -31.72 -21.85
C GLY A 21 4.80 -31.34 -22.88
N ALA A 22 3.91 -32.28 -23.23
CA ALA A 22 2.79 -32.02 -24.14
C ALA A 22 1.73 -31.10 -23.53
N LEU A 23 1.44 -31.21 -22.22
CA LEU A 23 0.53 -30.32 -21.52
C LEU A 23 1.04 -28.87 -21.47
N LEU A 24 2.35 -28.71 -21.24
CA LEU A 24 3.01 -27.39 -21.18
C LEU A 24 3.14 -26.74 -22.57
N MET A 25 3.32 -27.53 -23.64
CA MET A 25 3.38 -27.01 -25.01
C MET A 25 2.01 -26.66 -25.61
N LEU A 26 0.94 -27.34 -25.21
CA LEU A 26 -0.41 -27.04 -25.71
C LEU A 26 -1.10 -25.86 -25.02
N GLY A 27 -0.74 -25.55 -23.76
CA GLY A 27 -1.30 -24.40 -23.03
C GLY A 27 -0.74 -23.03 -23.44
N GLY A 28 0.52 -22.97 -23.88
CA GLY A 28 1.20 -21.70 -24.18
C GLY A 28 0.92 -21.11 -25.57
N ASN A 29 0.58 -21.94 -26.55
CA ASN A 29 0.55 -21.50 -27.96
C ASN A 29 -0.86 -21.15 -28.49
N TRP A 30 -1.92 -21.46 -27.75
CA TRP A 30 -3.30 -21.09 -28.11
C TRP A 30 -3.64 -19.64 -27.67
N LEU A 31 -3.02 -19.15 -26.59
CA LEU A 31 -3.30 -17.82 -26.02
C LEU A 31 -2.62 -16.68 -26.80
N TRP A 32 -1.50 -16.94 -27.50
CA TRP A 32 -0.80 -15.94 -28.31
C TRP A 32 -1.56 -15.59 -29.60
N SER A 33 -2.44 -16.46 -30.11
CA SER A 33 -3.20 -16.19 -31.34
C SER A 33 -4.41 -15.25 -31.17
N MET A 34 -4.80 -14.89 -29.93
CA MET A 34 -5.96 -14.02 -29.67
C MET A 34 -5.62 -12.52 -29.57
N ILE A 35 -4.34 -12.13 -29.56
CA ILE A 35 -3.92 -10.74 -29.33
C ILE A 35 -3.11 -10.23 -30.53
N GLN A 36 -3.80 -9.90 -31.61
CA GLN A 36 -3.31 -9.00 -32.67
C GLN A 36 -4.46 -8.09 -33.13
N PRO A 37 -4.24 -6.78 -33.31
CA PRO A 37 -5.25 -5.87 -33.81
C PRO A 37 -5.41 -6.06 -35.33
N LYS A 38 -6.66 -6.17 -35.81
CA LYS A 38 -6.98 -6.06 -37.26
C LYS A 38 -7.43 -4.64 -37.56
N GLU A 39 -6.65 -3.93 -38.37
CA GLU A 39 -7.10 -2.71 -39.02
C GLU A 39 -8.12 -3.01 -40.13
N GLY A 40 -9.16 -2.18 -40.23
CA GLY A 40 -9.84 -1.85 -41.50
C GLY A 40 -11.08 -2.64 -41.91
N GLY A 41 -12.26 -2.02 -41.73
CA GLY A 41 -13.18 -1.76 -42.86
C GLY A 41 -14.26 -2.77 -43.29
N VAL A 42 -15.51 -2.44 -42.95
CA VAL A 42 -16.75 -2.47 -43.78
C VAL A 42 -17.48 -3.81 -44.12
N SER A 43 -18.72 -3.89 -43.58
CA SER A 43 -20.00 -4.47 -44.06
C SER A 43 -20.11 -5.93 -44.54
N THR A 44 -21.00 -6.74 -43.94
CA THR A 44 -22.40 -7.00 -44.37
C THR A 44 -23.01 -8.21 -43.62
N SER A 45 -24.34 -8.13 -43.40
CA SER A 45 -25.36 -9.14 -43.06
C SER A 45 -25.03 -10.64 -43.02
N ALA A 46 -25.52 -11.37 -41.98
CA ALA A 46 -26.55 -12.44 -42.07
C ALA A 46 -26.64 -13.38 -40.82
N LYS A 47 -27.80 -13.30 -40.14
CA LYS A 47 -28.74 -14.36 -39.67
C LYS A 47 -28.25 -15.83 -39.39
N VAL A 48 -28.41 -16.27 -38.12
CA VAL A 48 -28.97 -17.57 -37.57
C VAL A 48 -28.12 -18.86 -37.83
N GLU A 49 -27.83 -19.75 -36.85
CA GLU A 49 -28.72 -20.75 -36.21
C GLU A 49 -28.03 -21.53 -35.05
N ARG A 50 -28.83 -22.08 -34.12
CA ARG A 50 -28.47 -22.95 -32.97
C ARG A 50 -28.17 -24.41 -33.38
N GLN A 51 -27.29 -25.12 -32.64
CA GLN A 51 -27.36 -26.54 -32.18
C GLN A 51 -26.26 -26.73 -31.09
N SER A 52 -26.48 -27.05 -29.79
CA SER A 52 -27.07 -28.20 -29.05
C SER A 52 -26.05 -29.27 -28.59
N GLU A 53 -25.94 -29.41 -27.25
CA GLU A 53 -25.71 -30.61 -26.40
C GLU A 53 -24.36 -31.37 -26.34
N ALA A 54 -23.77 -31.41 -25.13
CA ALA A 54 -23.15 -32.58 -24.44
C ALA A 54 -22.75 -32.11 -23.00
N SER A 55 -23.50 -32.42 -21.94
CA SER A 55 -23.58 -33.63 -21.09
C SER A 55 -22.66 -33.59 -19.85
N VAL A 56 -23.30 -33.50 -18.68
CA VAL A 56 -22.77 -33.31 -17.31
C VAL A 56 -22.16 -34.60 -16.75
N SER A 57 -21.09 -35.12 -17.36
CA SER A 57 -20.45 -36.35 -16.86
C SER A 57 -18.92 -36.33 -16.85
N GLU A 58 -18.28 -35.18 -17.10
CA GLU A 58 -16.81 -35.06 -17.08
C GLU A 58 -16.27 -34.28 -15.87
N VAL A 59 -17.12 -33.88 -14.93
CA VAL A 59 -16.72 -33.11 -13.73
C VAL A 59 -16.56 -33.98 -12.48
N GLU A 60 -17.08 -35.21 -12.46
CA GLU A 60 -17.01 -36.07 -11.28
C GLU A 60 -15.74 -36.94 -11.18
N ASP A 61 -14.96 -37.10 -12.26
CA ASP A 61 -13.69 -37.85 -12.21
C ASP A 61 -12.47 -36.97 -11.86
N PHE A 62 -12.63 -35.65 -11.78
CA PHE A 62 -11.53 -34.74 -11.42
C PHE A 62 -11.34 -34.57 -9.90
N VAL A 63 -12.33 -34.99 -9.10
CA VAL A 63 -12.34 -34.81 -7.63
C VAL A 63 -11.74 -36.04 -6.89
N SER A 64 -11.31 -37.08 -7.61
CA SER A 64 -10.82 -38.34 -7.02
C SER A 64 -9.29 -38.53 -7.07
N ALA A 65 -8.53 -37.57 -7.60
CA ALA A 65 -7.06 -37.67 -7.72
C ALA A 65 -6.28 -36.81 -6.71
N GLN A 66 -6.97 -36.15 -5.77
CA GLN A 66 -6.32 -35.26 -4.79
C GLN A 66 -5.91 -35.99 -3.49
N ASP A 67 -6.29 -37.26 -3.32
CA ASP A 67 -6.01 -38.08 -2.13
C ASP A 67 -4.90 -39.13 -2.32
N MET A 68 -4.07 -39.03 -3.38
CA MET A 68 -3.00 -40.01 -3.63
C MET A 68 -1.61 -39.42 -3.93
N LEU A 69 -1.30 -38.23 -3.40
CA LEU A 69 0.08 -37.72 -3.40
C LEU A 69 0.58 -37.63 -1.95
N ASN A 70 1.15 -38.73 -1.47
CA ASN A 70 1.88 -38.81 -0.20
C ASN A 70 3.11 -37.87 -0.24
N GLU A 71 3.45 -37.27 0.91
CA GLU A 71 4.63 -36.39 1.10
C GLU A 71 5.95 -37.00 0.58
N GLU A 72 6.09 -38.33 0.58
CA GLU A 72 7.28 -39.02 0.04
C GLU A 72 7.48 -38.84 -1.47
N ILE A 73 6.41 -38.74 -2.27
CA ILE A 73 6.53 -38.58 -3.73
C ILE A 73 6.95 -37.13 -4.07
N PHE A 74 6.54 -36.17 -3.25
CA PHE A 74 6.85 -34.76 -3.45
C PHE A 74 8.33 -34.47 -3.19
N GLU A 75 8.90 -35.05 -2.13
CA GLU A 75 10.33 -34.93 -1.81
C GLU A 75 11.23 -35.60 -2.87
N GLU A 76 10.90 -36.82 -3.34
CA GLU A 76 11.67 -37.47 -4.41
C GLU A 76 11.60 -36.71 -5.74
N MET A 77 10.46 -36.09 -6.04
CA MET A 77 10.29 -35.28 -7.25
C MET A 77 11.06 -33.95 -7.16
N PHE A 78 11.19 -33.38 -5.95
CA PHE A 78 11.96 -32.17 -5.70
C PHE A 78 13.47 -32.43 -5.80
N GLU A 79 13.98 -33.56 -5.28
CA GLU A 79 15.39 -33.96 -5.45
C GLU A 79 15.75 -34.25 -6.91
N LEU A 80 14.85 -34.89 -7.68
CA LEU A 80 15.09 -35.19 -9.09
C LEU A 80 15.12 -33.93 -9.99
N MET A 81 14.43 -32.86 -9.58
CA MET A 81 14.41 -31.58 -10.31
C MET A 81 15.49 -30.60 -9.82
N ALA A 82 16.10 -30.84 -8.65
CA ALA A 82 17.12 -29.96 -8.08
C ALA A 82 18.37 -29.84 -8.97
N ASP A 83 18.84 -30.95 -9.56
CA ASP A 83 20.00 -30.95 -10.45
C ASP A 83 19.72 -30.29 -11.81
N GLU A 84 18.45 -30.29 -12.27
CA GLU A 84 18.03 -29.68 -13.53
C GLU A 84 17.74 -28.17 -13.37
N ILE A 85 17.33 -27.74 -12.17
CA ILE A 85 17.19 -26.32 -11.79
C ILE A 85 18.55 -25.69 -11.49
N ALA A 86 19.52 -26.45 -10.94
CA ALA A 86 20.88 -25.96 -10.66
C ALA A 86 21.66 -25.53 -11.92
N GLY A 87 21.25 -25.97 -13.11
CA GLY A 87 21.85 -25.61 -14.40
C GLY A 87 21.20 -24.43 -15.12
N LEU A 88 20.05 -23.94 -14.65
CA LEU A 88 19.36 -22.79 -15.23
C LEU A 88 19.85 -21.51 -14.55
N SER A 89 20.86 -20.87 -15.12
CA SER A 89 21.20 -19.49 -14.76
C SER A 89 20.06 -18.57 -15.20
N VAL A 90 19.07 -18.37 -14.33
CA VAL A 90 18.15 -17.24 -14.44
C VAL A 90 19.04 -15.99 -14.37
N PRO A 91 19.05 -15.11 -15.38
CA PRO A 91 19.76 -13.86 -15.24
C PRO A 91 19.12 -13.13 -14.06
N GLU A 92 19.93 -12.92 -13.02
CA GLU A 92 19.57 -12.12 -11.86
C GLU A 92 19.11 -10.76 -12.39
N ALA A 93 17.79 -10.56 -12.45
CA ALA A 93 17.24 -9.24 -12.61
C ALA A 93 17.71 -8.50 -11.37
N LYS A 94 18.72 -7.65 -11.54
CA LYS A 94 19.11 -6.67 -10.52
C LYS A 94 17.89 -5.78 -10.33
N GLU A 95 17.00 -6.19 -9.43
CA GLU A 95 16.06 -5.28 -8.81
C GLU A 95 16.93 -4.17 -8.27
N LYS A 96 16.80 -2.99 -8.87
CA LYS A 96 17.42 -1.81 -8.29
C LYS A 96 16.91 -1.76 -6.85
N PRO A 97 17.79 -1.55 -5.86
CA PRO A 97 17.32 -1.31 -4.50
C PRO A 97 16.21 -0.28 -4.59
N VAL A 98 15.06 -0.59 -3.99
CA VAL A 98 14.05 0.45 -3.73
C VAL A 98 14.81 1.53 -3.00
N GLU A 99 15.02 2.66 -3.69
CA GLU A 99 15.72 3.79 -3.14
C GLU A 99 14.86 4.22 -1.95
N ILE A 100 15.31 3.91 -0.73
CA ILE A 100 14.62 4.37 0.48
C ILE A 100 14.73 5.89 0.41
N VAL A 101 13.65 6.51 -0.07
CA VAL A 101 13.54 7.96 -0.16
C VAL A 101 13.80 8.47 1.25
N LYS A 102 14.91 9.20 1.39
CA LYS A 102 15.29 9.90 2.61
C LYS A 102 14.03 10.62 3.09
N GLN A 103 13.51 10.25 4.27
CA GLN A 103 12.25 10.77 4.81
C GLN A 103 12.17 12.26 4.47
N THR A 104 11.21 12.64 3.63
CA THR A 104 10.81 14.04 3.62
C THR A 104 10.36 14.37 5.04
N GLU A 105 10.73 15.56 5.50
CA GLU A 105 10.17 16.13 6.72
C GLU A 105 8.66 15.88 6.74
N ARG A 106 8.08 15.58 7.90
CA ARG A 106 6.66 15.27 8.05
C ARG A 106 5.81 16.49 7.65
N ALA A 107 5.64 16.69 6.36
CA ALA A 107 4.97 17.84 5.76
C ALA A 107 3.52 17.94 6.23
N TRP A 108 2.92 16.81 6.64
CA TRP A 108 1.62 16.79 7.28
C TRP A 108 1.57 17.62 8.57
N GLU A 109 2.66 17.74 9.33
CA GLU A 109 2.72 18.50 10.60
C GLU A 109 2.45 19.99 10.37
N ASP A 110 2.89 20.56 9.25
CA ASP A 110 2.65 21.97 8.88
C ASP A 110 1.16 22.26 8.60
N ASN A 111 0.41 21.23 8.22
CA ASN A 111 -1.01 21.32 7.89
C ASN A 111 -1.93 20.78 9.00
N ALA A 112 -1.35 20.22 10.07
CA ALA A 112 -2.12 19.64 11.17
C ALA A 112 -2.99 20.69 11.85
N ALA A 113 -4.25 20.37 12.10
CA ALA A 113 -5.13 21.27 12.84
C ALA A 113 -4.76 21.30 14.32
N SER A 114 -5.02 22.42 14.99
CA SER A 114 -4.80 22.53 16.43
C SER A 114 -5.72 21.58 17.20
N ALA A 115 -5.13 20.71 18.00
CA ALA A 115 -5.86 19.81 18.89
C ALA A 115 -6.05 20.44 20.29
N PRO A 116 -7.23 20.31 20.92
CA PRO A 116 -7.41 20.67 22.32
C PRO A 116 -6.58 19.76 23.22
N ALA A 117 -6.39 20.17 24.47
CA ALA A 117 -5.73 19.34 25.47
C ALA A 117 -6.41 17.96 25.58
N PRO A 118 -5.64 16.86 25.69
CA PRO A 118 -6.21 15.53 25.79
C PRO A 118 -7.16 15.38 26.98
N GLY A 119 -8.34 14.82 26.72
CA GLY A 119 -9.31 14.45 27.75
C GLY A 119 -8.79 13.31 28.63
N LYS A 120 -9.03 13.40 29.94
CA LYS A 120 -8.53 12.39 30.91
C LYS A 120 -9.08 10.99 30.66
N ALA A 121 -10.26 10.87 30.07
CA ALA A 121 -10.88 9.59 29.77
C ALA A 121 -10.56 9.07 28.36
N GLY A 122 -9.81 9.81 27.54
CA GLY A 122 -9.46 9.42 26.19
C GLY A 122 -9.83 10.47 25.13
N ARG A 123 -9.38 10.21 23.90
CA ARG A 123 -9.58 11.06 22.72
C ARG A 123 -10.54 10.40 21.73
N VAL A 124 -11.39 11.18 21.09
CA VAL A 124 -12.22 10.71 19.98
C VAL A 124 -11.85 11.48 18.73
N VAL A 125 -11.74 10.79 17.61
CA VAL A 125 -11.53 11.38 16.29
C VAL A 125 -12.76 11.13 15.46
N ILE A 126 -13.20 12.16 14.74
CA ILE A 126 -14.26 12.05 13.74
C ILE A 126 -13.67 12.46 12.40
N ILE A 127 -13.79 11.58 11.41
CA ILE A 127 -13.52 11.87 10.01
C ILE A 127 -14.86 11.86 9.27
N ILE A 128 -15.13 12.89 8.48
CA ILE A 128 -16.28 12.93 7.57
C ILE A 128 -15.77 12.80 6.13
N ASP A 129 -16.03 11.64 5.55
CA ASP A 129 -15.71 11.25 4.18
C ASP A 129 -16.72 11.83 3.18
N ASP A 130 -16.44 11.72 1.88
CA ASP A 130 -17.30 12.20 0.78
C ASP A 130 -17.65 13.70 0.81
N MET A 131 -16.79 14.52 1.43
CA MET A 131 -16.99 15.96 1.45
C MET A 131 -16.86 16.56 0.04
N GLY A 132 -17.63 17.62 -0.21
CA GLY A 132 -17.59 18.41 -1.44
C GLY A 132 -18.70 18.08 -2.45
N MET A 133 -19.18 16.83 -2.52
CA MET A 133 -20.20 16.44 -3.51
C MET A 133 -21.56 17.11 -3.26
N SER A 134 -21.97 17.24 -2.00
CA SER A 134 -23.15 18.01 -1.61
C SER A 134 -22.73 19.30 -0.93
N TYR A 135 -22.93 20.44 -1.60
CA TYR A 135 -22.62 21.76 -1.03
C TYR A 135 -23.34 21.97 0.30
N THR A 136 -24.63 21.66 0.38
CA THR A 136 -25.44 21.88 1.59
C THR A 136 -25.00 21.00 2.76
N LEU A 137 -24.83 19.69 2.54
CA LEU A 137 -24.49 18.77 3.62
C LEU A 137 -23.03 18.95 4.07
N SER A 138 -22.12 19.21 3.14
CA SER A 138 -20.73 19.50 3.46
C SER A 138 -20.61 20.79 4.28
N ASN A 139 -21.36 21.85 3.95
CA ASN A 139 -21.36 23.07 4.78
C ASN A 139 -21.90 22.82 6.18
N GLN A 140 -22.92 21.96 6.34
CA GLN A 140 -23.40 21.58 7.67
C GLN A 140 -22.38 20.76 8.48
N ALA A 141 -21.54 19.96 7.81
CA ALA A 141 -20.43 19.28 8.46
C ALA A 141 -19.30 20.25 8.84
N ILE A 142 -19.01 21.26 8.00
CA ILE A 142 -18.09 22.38 8.31
C ILE A 142 -18.62 23.26 9.46
N ASP A 143 -19.92 23.26 9.72
CA ASP A 143 -20.52 24.02 10.83
C ASP A 143 -20.41 23.28 12.18
N LEU A 144 -19.86 22.06 12.21
CA LEU A 144 -19.73 21.30 13.46
C LEU A 144 -18.72 21.98 14.40
N PRO A 145 -19.06 22.22 15.68
CA PRO A 145 -18.25 23.03 16.60
C PRO A 145 -17.12 22.21 17.25
N ALA A 146 -16.26 21.60 16.42
CA ALA A 146 -15.11 20.80 16.88
C ALA A 146 -14.04 20.66 15.79
N PRO A 147 -12.75 20.50 16.16
CA PRO A 147 -11.67 20.25 15.21
C PRO A 147 -11.69 18.79 14.73
N ILE A 148 -12.66 18.49 13.86
CA ILE A 148 -12.77 17.21 13.15
C ILE A 148 -11.94 17.22 11.86
N THR A 149 -11.67 16.04 11.32
CA THR A 149 -11.03 15.88 10.01
C THR A 149 -12.11 15.76 8.93
N LEU A 150 -11.99 16.56 7.87
CA LEU A 150 -12.91 16.57 6.74
C LEU A 150 -12.17 16.05 5.51
N ALA A 151 -12.62 14.91 4.98
CA ALA A 151 -12.00 14.23 3.85
C ALA A 151 -12.77 14.53 2.56
N PHE A 152 -12.15 15.28 1.66
CA PHE A 152 -12.76 15.79 0.44
C PHE A 152 -12.43 14.93 -0.78
N LEU A 153 -13.45 14.59 -1.57
CA LEU A 153 -13.23 13.91 -2.84
C LEU A 153 -12.49 14.87 -3.80
N PRO A 154 -11.37 14.45 -4.42
CA PRO A 154 -10.49 15.34 -5.19
C PRO A 154 -11.12 15.90 -6.47
N TYR A 155 -12.23 15.31 -6.94
CA TYR A 155 -12.99 15.79 -8.09
C TYR A 155 -14.25 16.57 -7.71
N ALA A 156 -14.49 16.82 -6.42
CA ALA A 156 -15.66 17.57 -5.99
C ALA A 156 -15.64 19.02 -6.52
N PRO A 157 -16.81 19.61 -6.81
CA PRO A 157 -16.88 20.98 -7.28
C PRO A 157 -16.53 21.97 -6.17
N ASN A 158 -15.96 23.12 -6.54
CA ASN A 158 -15.72 24.26 -5.65
C ASN A 158 -14.86 23.95 -4.40
N LEU A 159 -13.90 23.02 -4.51
CA LEU A 159 -13.03 22.62 -3.41
C LEU A 159 -12.31 23.79 -2.72
N PRO A 160 -11.62 24.72 -3.42
CA PRO A 160 -10.85 25.77 -2.76
C PRO A 160 -11.68 26.64 -1.80
N ALA A 161 -12.93 26.95 -2.16
CA ALA A 161 -13.80 27.75 -1.29
C ALA A 161 -14.26 26.94 -0.06
N MET A 162 -14.59 25.66 -0.23
CA MET A 162 -15.06 24.80 0.85
C MET A 162 -13.94 24.42 1.82
N THR A 163 -12.76 24.09 1.31
CA THR A 163 -11.59 23.75 2.13
C THR A 163 -11.01 24.97 2.83
N GLY A 164 -11.01 26.14 2.17
CA GLY A 164 -10.67 27.42 2.81
C GLY A 164 -11.56 27.72 4.02
N ARG A 165 -12.89 27.62 3.84
CA ARG A 165 -13.85 27.78 4.92
C ARG A 165 -13.66 26.74 6.04
N ALA A 166 -13.45 25.47 5.68
CA ALA A 166 -13.22 24.41 6.65
C ALA A 166 -11.98 24.69 7.52
N LYS A 167 -10.88 25.15 6.91
CA LYS A 167 -9.66 25.54 7.62
C LYS A 167 -9.89 26.75 8.52
N GLU A 168 -10.63 27.76 8.07
CA GLU A 168 -11.02 28.92 8.89
C GLU A 168 -11.85 28.54 10.13
N GLN A 169 -12.65 27.47 10.04
CA GLN A 169 -13.40 26.91 11.18
C GLN A 169 -12.55 26.00 12.08
N GLY A 170 -11.26 25.81 11.77
CA GLY A 170 -10.32 25.01 12.56
C GLY A 170 -10.40 23.51 12.30
N HIS A 171 -10.99 23.08 11.18
CA HIS A 171 -10.98 21.67 10.78
C HIS A 171 -9.66 21.26 10.13
N GLU A 172 -9.33 19.99 10.28
CA GLU A 172 -8.24 19.36 9.53
C GLU A 172 -8.74 18.89 8.17
N LEU A 173 -7.89 19.01 7.14
CA LEU A 173 -8.24 18.64 5.78
C LEU A 173 -7.53 17.36 5.35
N MET A 174 -8.24 16.51 4.61
CA MET A 174 -7.73 15.26 4.06
C MET A 174 -8.26 15.07 2.64
N ILE A 175 -7.49 14.42 1.79
CA ILE A 175 -7.99 13.97 0.48
C ILE A 175 -8.64 12.60 0.66
N HIS A 176 -9.89 12.49 0.21
CA HIS A 176 -10.62 11.22 0.15
C HIS A 176 -10.35 10.57 -1.20
N MET A 177 -9.33 9.72 -1.26
CA MET A 177 -8.79 9.20 -2.52
C MET A 177 -9.63 8.04 -3.05
N PRO A 178 -10.21 8.13 -4.27
CA PRO A 178 -10.94 7.02 -4.88
C PRO A 178 -10.02 5.83 -5.15
N MET A 179 -10.45 4.65 -4.70
CA MET A 179 -9.70 3.40 -4.84
C MET A 179 -10.62 2.26 -5.26
N GLU A 180 -10.08 1.31 -6.03
CA GLU A 180 -10.86 0.20 -6.61
C GLU A 180 -11.60 -0.63 -5.54
N PRO A 181 -12.94 -0.77 -5.63
CA PRO A 181 -13.73 -1.70 -4.84
C PRO A 181 -13.75 -3.08 -5.46
N MET A 182 -14.21 -4.08 -4.68
CA MET A 182 -14.49 -5.42 -5.20
C MET A 182 -15.68 -5.44 -6.19
N ASN A 183 -16.62 -4.50 -6.03
CA ASN A 183 -17.76 -4.38 -6.94
C ASN A 183 -17.37 -3.51 -8.15
N HIS A 184 -17.11 -4.15 -9.29
CA HIS A 184 -16.70 -3.49 -10.53
C HIS A 184 -17.80 -2.64 -11.20
N ASP A 185 -19.06 -2.76 -10.78
CA ASP A 185 -20.16 -1.98 -11.33
C ASP A 185 -20.24 -0.56 -10.74
N LEU A 186 -19.46 -0.27 -9.70
CA LEU A 186 -19.42 1.05 -9.07
C LEU A 186 -18.55 2.02 -9.88
N ASP A 187 -19.08 3.22 -10.13
CA ASP A 187 -18.29 4.32 -10.67
C ASP A 187 -17.33 4.85 -9.59
N VAL A 188 -16.04 4.67 -9.83
CA VAL A 188 -14.95 5.08 -8.93
C VAL A 188 -14.35 6.44 -9.32
N GLY A 189 -14.81 7.05 -10.41
CA GLY A 189 -14.24 8.28 -10.95
C GLY A 189 -12.96 8.07 -11.75
N SER A 190 -12.62 9.07 -12.58
CA SER A 190 -11.56 8.98 -13.59
C SER A 190 -10.12 9.01 -13.05
N ILE A 191 -9.94 9.40 -11.78
CA ILE A 191 -8.65 9.45 -11.10
C ILE A 191 -8.52 8.41 -10.00
N ALA A 192 -9.37 7.38 -10.01
CA ALA A 192 -9.27 6.29 -9.05
C ALA A 192 -7.93 5.57 -9.17
N LEU A 193 -7.42 5.09 -8.04
CA LEU A 193 -6.31 4.16 -8.00
C LEU A 193 -6.86 2.75 -8.22
N LEU A 194 -6.32 2.06 -9.23
CA LEU A 194 -6.72 0.69 -9.58
C LEU A 194 -5.58 -0.28 -9.30
N LYS A 195 -5.91 -1.49 -8.87
CA LYS A 195 -4.96 -2.54 -8.49
C LYS A 195 -3.97 -2.85 -9.60
N ASP A 196 -4.40 -2.79 -10.86
CA ASP A 196 -3.60 -3.19 -12.01
C ASP A 196 -2.81 -2.02 -12.64
N MET A 197 -2.87 -0.82 -12.03
CA MET A 197 -2.05 0.32 -12.46
C MET A 197 -0.55 0.07 -12.20
N ASP A 198 0.28 0.65 -13.06
CA ASP A 198 1.71 0.78 -12.82
C ASP A 198 2.05 1.99 -11.93
N ALA A 199 3.32 2.14 -11.58
CA ALA A 199 3.80 3.21 -10.71
C ALA A 199 3.53 4.61 -11.31
N ALA A 200 3.68 4.77 -12.63
CA ALA A 200 3.50 6.06 -13.30
C ALA A 200 2.02 6.47 -13.29
N GLN A 201 1.11 5.51 -13.51
CA GLN A 201 -0.34 5.75 -13.47
C GLN A 201 -0.83 6.08 -12.05
N ILE A 202 -0.37 5.33 -11.04
CA ILE A 202 -0.69 5.64 -9.63
C ILE A 202 -0.21 7.05 -9.29
N LYS A 203 1.03 7.38 -9.63
CA LYS A 203 1.61 8.70 -9.39
C LYS A 203 0.83 9.79 -10.12
N GLU A 204 0.48 9.61 -11.38
CA GLU A 204 -0.27 10.59 -12.16
C GLU A 204 -1.64 10.89 -11.51
N ASN A 205 -2.36 9.86 -11.07
CA ASN A 205 -3.65 10.03 -10.43
C ASN A 205 -3.55 10.66 -9.04
N LEU A 206 -2.51 10.32 -8.27
CA LEU A 206 -2.20 10.99 -7.01
C LEU A 206 -1.83 12.46 -7.23
N ASP A 207 -1.00 12.78 -8.22
CA ASP A 207 -0.63 14.17 -8.55
C ASP A 207 -1.86 15.01 -8.91
N LYS A 208 -2.82 14.45 -9.65
CA LYS A 208 -4.12 15.10 -9.92
C LYS A 208 -4.91 15.35 -8.64
N ALA A 209 -4.96 14.39 -7.73
CA ALA A 209 -5.65 14.54 -6.46
C ALA A 209 -4.98 15.59 -5.57
N PHE A 210 -3.65 15.59 -5.49
CA PHE A 210 -2.85 16.56 -4.73
C PHE A 210 -2.95 17.99 -5.28
N ALA A 211 -3.23 18.16 -6.57
CA ALA A 211 -3.45 19.46 -7.18
C ALA A 211 -4.88 20.02 -6.96
N SER A 212 -5.79 19.26 -6.33
CA SER A 212 -7.19 19.66 -6.20
C SER A 212 -7.44 20.76 -5.17
N PHE A 213 -6.67 20.79 -4.09
CA PHE A 213 -6.67 21.85 -3.06
C PHE A 213 -5.43 21.70 -2.16
N ASP A 214 -5.05 22.75 -1.44
CA ASP A 214 -3.89 22.75 -0.53
C ASP A 214 -4.28 22.54 0.95
N GLY A 215 -3.28 22.25 1.79
CA GLY A 215 -3.43 22.23 3.25
C GLY A 215 -3.99 20.93 3.83
N TYR A 216 -3.97 19.85 3.06
CA TYR A 216 -4.28 18.51 3.56
C TYR A 216 -3.09 17.92 4.32
N VAL A 217 -3.40 17.08 5.31
CA VAL A 217 -2.38 16.32 6.06
C VAL A 217 -2.00 15.01 5.36
N GLY A 218 -2.90 14.46 4.55
CA GLY A 218 -2.68 13.18 3.87
C GLY A 218 -3.92 12.69 3.16
N ILE A 219 -4.02 11.37 2.98
CA ILE A 219 -5.15 10.74 2.29
C ILE A 219 -5.81 9.64 3.14
N ASN A 220 -7.09 9.42 2.90
CA ASN A 220 -7.77 8.15 3.22
C ASN A 220 -8.45 7.58 1.97
N ASN A 221 -8.90 6.32 2.04
CA ASN A 221 -9.50 5.64 0.88
C ASN A 221 -11.02 5.81 0.81
N HIS A 222 -11.51 6.34 -0.32
CA HIS A 222 -12.89 6.20 -0.76
C HIS A 222 -13.06 4.84 -1.43
N MET A 223 -13.97 4.02 -0.91
CA MET A 223 -14.08 2.60 -1.28
C MET A 223 -12.76 1.84 -1.08
N GLY A 224 -12.16 1.27 -2.11
CA GLY A 224 -10.84 0.63 -2.03
C GLY A 224 -10.82 -0.81 -1.55
N SER A 225 -11.97 -1.48 -1.38
CA SER A 225 -12.00 -2.85 -0.83
C SER A 225 -11.21 -3.88 -1.65
N ARG A 226 -10.88 -3.59 -2.91
CA ARG A 226 -10.00 -4.44 -3.73
C ARG A 226 -8.55 -3.92 -3.72
N LEU A 227 -8.34 -2.62 -3.92
CA LEU A 227 -6.98 -2.06 -3.95
C LEU A 227 -6.26 -2.20 -2.60
N THR A 228 -6.95 -2.00 -1.48
CA THR A 228 -6.30 -2.05 -0.15
C THR A 228 -5.93 -3.46 0.31
N GLN A 229 -6.30 -4.50 -0.45
CA GLN A 229 -5.83 -5.88 -0.24
C GLN A 229 -4.59 -6.23 -1.07
N ASP A 230 -4.24 -5.40 -2.05
CA ASP A 230 -3.12 -5.68 -2.95
C ASP A 230 -1.83 -5.04 -2.44
N GLU A 231 -0.91 -5.86 -1.94
CA GLU A 231 0.36 -5.36 -1.39
C GLU A 231 1.16 -4.55 -2.42
N ARG A 232 1.23 -5.01 -3.68
CA ARG A 232 1.98 -4.31 -4.75
C ARG A 232 1.43 -2.90 -4.97
N ALA A 233 0.13 -2.77 -5.20
CA ALA A 233 -0.51 -1.48 -5.40
C ALA A 233 -0.36 -0.58 -4.16
N MET A 234 -0.52 -1.14 -2.96
CA MET A 234 -0.35 -0.37 -1.72
C MET A 234 1.10 0.08 -1.51
N HIS A 235 2.12 -0.70 -1.89
CA HIS A 235 3.51 -0.22 -1.84
C HIS A 235 3.71 0.98 -2.77
N LEU A 236 3.11 0.98 -3.96
CA LEU A 236 3.19 2.12 -4.88
C LEU A 236 2.54 3.38 -4.29
N VAL A 237 1.36 3.23 -3.68
CA VAL A 237 0.66 4.35 -3.02
C VAL A 237 1.48 4.89 -1.85
N MET A 238 1.96 4.02 -0.97
CA MET A 238 2.71 4.43 0.22
C MET A 238 4.07 5.05 -0.12
N ASN A 239 4.73 4.60 -1.20
CA ASN A 239 5.94 5.25 -1.71
C ASN A 239 5.70 6.73 -2.05
N GLU A 240 4.61 7.04 -2.76
CA GLU A 240 4.27 8.42 -3.14
C GLU A 240 3.92 9.29 -1.93
N LEU A 241 3.23 8.72 -0.93
CA LEU A 241 2.91 9.43 0.32
C LEU A 241 4.16 9.66 1.19
N ALA A 242 5.02 8.64 1.32
CA ALA A 242 6.29 8.74 2.03
C ALA A 242 7.19 9.81 1.41
N ALA A 243 7.31 9.83 0.08
CA ALA A 243 8.10 10.83 -0.64
C ALA A 243 7.59 12.26 -0.41
N ARG A 244 6.32 12.44 -0.02
CA ARG A 244 5.68 13.73 0.22
C ARG A 244 5.53 14.07 1.70
N GLY A 245 5.94 13.20 2.62
CA GLY A 245 5.79 13.41 4.06
C GLY A 245 4.33 13.46 4.51
N LEU A 246 3.45 12.72 3.82
CA LEU A 246 1.99 12.69 4.07
C LEU A 246 1.59 11.49 4.94
N LEU A 247 0.48 11.63 5.66
CA LEU A 247 -0.10 10.52 6.42
C LEU A 247 -1.09 9.69 5.60
N PHE A 248 -1.34 8.45 6.05
CA PHE A 248 -2.37 7.58 5.49
C PHE A 248 -3.38 7.14 6.55
N VAL A 249 -4.67 7.21 6.24
CA VAL A 249 -5.72 6.64 7.08
C VAL A 249 -6.47 5.54 6.34
N ASP A 250 -6.43 4.32 6.87
CA ASP A 250 -7.22 3.20 6.36
C ASP A 250 -8.67 3.34 6.84
N SER A 251 -9.58 3.62 5.91
CA SER A 251 -11.03 3.65 6.18
C SER A 251 -11.60 2.25 6.45
N LYS A 252 -10.79 1.18 6.35
CA LYS A 252 -11.15 -0.21 6.64
C LYS A 252 -12.43 -0.64 5.93
N THR A 253 -12.51 -0.39 4.63
CA THR A 253 -13.67 -0.82 3.81
C THR A 253 -13.76 -2.33 3.64
N ILE A 254 -12.66 -3.05 3.97
CA ILE A 254 -12.62 -4.49 4.10
C ILE A 254 -11.68 -4.89 5.26
N SER A 255 -11.99 -6.00 5.93
CA SER A 255 -11.23 -6.49 7.09
C SER A 255 -9.84 -7.01 6.73
N THR A 256 -9.65 -7.46 5.50
CA THR A 256 -8.36 -7.98 4.98
C THR A 256 -7.47 -6.91 4.37
N SER A 257 -7.77 -5.63 4.60
CA SER A 257 -6.92 -4.52 4.15
C SER A 257 -5.50 -4.66 4.72
N VAL A 258 -4.50 -4.61 3.83
CA VAL A 258 -3.07 -4.60 4.18
C VAL A 258 -2.53 -3.19 4.36
N ALA A 259 -3.34 -2.16 4.10
CA ALA A 259 -2.88 -0.77 3.96
C ALA A 259 -2.13 -0.24 5.18
N GLY A 260 -2.60 -0.52 6.40
CA GLY A 260 -1.91 -0.11 7.63
C GLY A 260 -0.56 -0.82 7.85
N LYS A 261 -0.45 -2.11 7.50
CA LYS A 261 0.83 -2.86 7.53
C LYS A 261 1.83 -2.20 6.57
N ILE A 262 1.42 -1.97 5.32
CA ILE A 262 2.30 -1.41 4.29
C ILE A 262 2.68 0.05 4.62
N ALA A 263 1.77 0.86 5.16
CA ALA A 263 2.09 2.20 5.64
C ALA A 263 3.21 2.19 6.70
N ALA A 264 3.13 1.26 7.66
CA ALA A 264 4.13 1.10 8.70
C ALA A 264 5.50 0.64 8.15
N GLU A 265 5.53 -0.18 7.10
CA GLU A 265 6.76 -0.64 6.43
C GLU A 265 7.49 0.50 5.72
N HIS A 266 6.74 1.44 5.14
CA HIS A 266 7.25 2.66 4.52
C HIS A 266 7.56 3.79 5.52
N GLY A 267 7.35 3.54 6.82
CA GLY A 267 7.62 4.52 7.87
C GLY A 267 6.68 5.72 7.86
N LEU A 268 5.48 5.59 7.27
CA LEU A 268 4.46 6.64 7.33
C LEU A 268 3.85 6.73 8.72
N ASP A 269 3.42 7.93 9.06
CA ASP A 269 2.41 8.11 10.09
C ASP A 269 1.05 7.66 9.55
N TYR A 270 0.38 6.77 10.27
CA TYR A 270 -0.85 6.17 9.79
C TYR A 270 -1.88 5.94 10.89
N ALA A 271 -3.14 5.77 10.49
CA ALA A 271 -4.21 5.37 11.41
C ALA A 271 -5.21 4.44 10.71
N GLU A 272 -6.03 3.77 11.51
CA GLU A 272 -7.09 2.88 11.02
C GLU A 272 -8.40 3.20 11.72
N ARG A 273 -9.51 3.11 10.97
CA ARG A 273 -10.85 3.31 11.54
C ARG A 273 -11.19 2.24 12.58
N ASP A 274 -11.67 2.66 13.76
CA ASP A 274 -12.27 1.77 14.76
C ASP A 274 -13.78 1.55 14.51
N VAL A 275 -14.53 2.62 14.24
CA VAL A 275 -16.01 2.58 14.16
C VAL A 275 -16.51 3.19 12.85
N PHE A 276 -17.42 2.50 12.17
CA PHE A 276 -18.15 3.06 11.03
C PHE A 276 -19.47 3.66 11.52
N LEU A 277 -19.56 4.98 11.48
CA LEU A 277 -20.64 5.73 12.14
C LEU A 277 -22.00 5.63 11.46
N ASP A 278 -22.05 5.37 10.14
CA ASP A 278 -23.28 5.56 9.37
C ASP A 278 -23.50 4.61 8.19
N HIS A 279 -22.99 3.37 8.30
CA HIS A 279 -23.32 2.34 7.31
C HIS A 279 -24.82 2.05 7.26
N GLU A 280 -25.53 2.24 8.37
CA GLU A 280 -26.97 2.47 8.38
C GLU A 280 -27.29 3.95 8.59
N THR A 281 -28.28 4.47 7.87
CA THR A 281 -28.60 5.91 7.87
C THR A 281 -29.62 6.32 8.93
N THR A 282 -29.82 5.51 9.98
CA THR A 282 -30.81 5.77 11.03
C THR A 282 -30.19 6.56 12.20
N PRO A 283 -30.93 7.49 12.81
CA PRO A 283 -30.46 8.21 14.01
C PRO A 283 -30.07 7.27 15.16
N GLU A 284 -30.78 6.17 15.33
CA GLU A 284 -30.56 5.17 16.37
C GLU A 284 -29.22 4.45 16.17
N PHE A 285 -28.93 4.05 14.93
CA PHE A 285 -27.65 3.43 14.59
C PHE A 285 -26.48 4.38 14.86
N VAL A 286 -26.57 5.63 14.36
CA VAL A 286 -25.53 6.64 14.56
C VAL A 286 -25.29 6.89 16.06
N ALA A 287 -26.34 7.01 16.86
CA ALA A 287 -26.22 7.19 18.30
C ALA A 287 -25.52 5.99 18.98
N HIS A 288 -25.84 4.76 18.55
CA HIS A 288 -25.19 3.56 19.05
C HIS A 288 -23.70 3.52 18.65
N ALA A 289 -23.37 3.82 17.40
CA ALA A 289 -21.99 3.87 16.92
C ALA A 289 -21.16 4.92 17.67
N LEU A 290 -21.72 6.10 17.95
CA LEU A 290 -21.05 7.12 18.76
C LEU A 290 -20.82 6.65 20.21
N SER A 291 -21.76 5.91 20.80
CA SER A 291 -21.55 5.28 22.11
C SER A 291 -20.45 4.22 22.09
N GLN A 292 -20.37 3.41 21.03
CA GLN A 292 -19.28 2.44 20.85
C GLN A 292 -17.93 3.15 20.74
N LEU A 293 -17.87 4.24 19.98
CA LEU A 293 -16.67 5.05 19.82
C LEU A 293 -16.16 5.58 21.16
N GLU A 294 -17.06 6.08 22.02
CA GLU A 294 -16.70 6.50 23.39
C GLU A 294 -16.11 5.35 24.22
N GLN A 295 -16.71 4.16 24.14
CA GLN A 295 -16.26 2.99 24.90
C GLN A 295 -14.85 2.55 24.47
N ILE A 296 -14.59 2.53 23.16
CA ILE A 296 -13.27 2.20 22.62
C ILE A 296 -12.26 3.26 23.06
N ALA A 297 -12.60 4.55 22.98
CA ALA A 297 -11.72 5.64 23.39
C ALA A 297 -11.33 5.56 24.87
N ARG A 298 -12.27 5.17 25.75
CA ARG A 298 -12.00 4.95 27.18
C ARG A 298 -11.07 3.77 27.44
N THR A 299 -11.14 2.76 26.60
CA THR A 299 -10.38 1.52 26.78
C THR A 299 -8.97 1.63 26.21
N LYS A 300 -8.84 2.19 25.00
CA LYS A 300 -7.57 2.31 24.25
C LYS A 300 -6.84 3.64 24.46
N GLY A 301 -7.51 4.64 25.06
CA GLY A 301 -7.04 6.02 25.18
C GLY A 301 -7.37 6.90 23.96
N TYR A 302 -7.73 6.31 22.83
CA TYR A 302 -8.35 7.00 21.70
C TYR A 302 -9.25 6.08 20.86
N ALA A 303 -10.10 6.64 20.00
CA ALA A 303 -10.80 5.89 18.96
C ALA A 303 -11.13 6.77 17.75
N ILE A 304 -11.15 6.16 16.57
CA ILE A 304 -11.42 6.83 15.29
C ILE A 304 -12.77 6.37 14.71
N GLY A 305 -13.70 7.32 14.61
CA GLY A 305 -14.97 7.14 13.95
C GLY A 305 -14.95 7.80 12.57
N ILE A 306 -15.39 7.08 11.54
CA ILE A 306 -15.57 7.65 10.20
C ILE A 306 -17.05 7.57 9.83
N GLY A 307 -17.58 8.66 9.29
CA GLY A 307 -18.90 8.74 8.69
C GLY A 307 -18.88 9.60 7.45
N HIS A 308 -20.06 9.96 6.96
CA HIS A 308 -20.27 10.74 5.75
C HIS A 308 -21.19 11.93 6.07
N PRO A 309 -21.30 12.95 5.21
CA PRO A 309 -22.15 14.12 5.44
C PRO A 309 -23.63 13.77 5.20
N LYS A 310 -24.14 12.76 5.92
CA LYS A 310 -25.55 12.36 5.91
C LYS A 310 -26.28 13.13 7.01
N LYS A 311 -27.57 13.37 6.80
CA LYS A 311 -28.41 14.10 7.77
C LYS A 311 -28.40 13.46 9.16
N ALA A 312 -28.53 12.14 9.25
CA ALA A 312 -28.51 11.43 10.53
C ALA A 312 -27.15 11.57 11.26
N THR A 313 -26.05 11.45 10.51
CA THR A 313 -24.68 11.61 11.03
C THR A 313 -24.45 13.01 11.58
N ILE A 314 -24.74 14.04 10.78
CA ILE A 314 -24.55 15.45 11.17
C ILE A 314 -25.40 15.81 12.40
N GLU A 315 -26.68 15.43 12.40
CA GLU A 315 -27.57 15.72 13.53
C GLU A 315 -27.19 14.93 14.80
N GLY A 316 -26.69 13.70 14.64
CA GLY A 316 -26.12 12.92 15.73
C GLY A 316 -24.89 13.61 16.34
N LEU A 317 -23.95 14.03 15.50
CA LEU A 317 -22.72 14.72 15.92
C LEU A 317 -23.01 16.06 16.60
N LYS A 318 -23.93 16.88 16.07
CA LYS A 318 -24.35 18.15 16.69
C LYS A 318 -24.83 17.97 18.12
N LYS A 319 -25.57 16.88 18.40
CA LYS A 319 -26.06 16.56 19.75
C LYS A 319 -24.97 15.95 20.63
N TRP A 320 -24.09 15.15 20.03
CA TRP A 320 -23.11 14.35 20.75
C TRP A 320 -21.88 15.14 21.20
N ILE A 321 -21.31 15.97 20.31
CA ILE A 321 -20.07 16.75 20.56
C ILE A 321 -20.14 17.54 21.89
N PRO A 322 -21.22 18.30 22.19
CA PRO A 322 -21.30 19.06 23.44
C PRO A 322 -21.28 18.20 24.71
N THR A 323 -21.55 16.90 24.62
CA THR A 323 -21.58 15.99 25.78
C THR A 323 -20.19 15.52 26.21
N LEU A 324 -19.17 15.63 25.34
CA LEU A 324 -17.85 15.03 25.53
C LEU A 324 -17.09 15.60 26.73
N ALA A 325 -17.19 16.92 26.96
CA ALA A 325 -16.51 17.59 28.06
C ALA A 325 -16.96 17.04 29.43
N ALA A 326 -18.28 16.90 29.64
CA ALA A 326 -18.83 16.31 30.87
C ALA A 326 -18.43 14.83 31.05
N LYS A 327 -18.10 14.16 29.95
CA LYS A 327 -17.65 12.77 29.89
C LYS A 327 -16.13 12.61 30.02
N ASN A 328 -15.38 13.70 30.19
CA ASN A 328 -13.91 13.78 30.20
C ASN A 328 -13.24 13.25 28.91
N LEU A 329 -13.97 13.27 27.80
CA LEU A 329 -13.44 12.92 26.47
C LEU A 329 -13.14 14.22 25.70
N SER A 330 -12.09 14.20 24.90
CA SER A 330 -11.75 15.31 23.99
C SER A 330 -11.87 14.87 22.54
N ILE A 331 -12.50 15.70 21.71
CA ILE A 331 -12.47 15.51 20.25
C ILE A 331 -11.21 16.16 19.68
N VAL A 332 -10.47 15.43 18.84
CA VAL A 332 -9.20 15.87 18.25
C VAL A 332 -9.16 15.49 16.76
N PRO A 333 -8.37 16.21 15.94
CA PRO A 333 -8.12 15.82 14.55
C PRO A 333 -7.32 14.51 14.48
N VAL A 334 -7.35 13.81 13.33
CA VAL A 334 -6.71 12.49 13.18
C VAL A 334 -5.20 12.54 13.36
N SER A 335 -4.54 13.63 12.95
CA SER A 335 -3.11 13.87 13.15
C SER A 335 -2.66 13.76 14.62
N ALA A 336 -3.56 14.00 15.58
CA ALA A 336 -3.24 13.92 17.00
C ALA A 336 -3.14 12.48 17.55
N VAL A 337 -3.53 11.46 16.77
CA VAL A 337 -3.58 10.05 17.21
C VAL A 337 -2.90 9.08 16.24
N VAL A 338 -2.25 9.56 15.18
CA VAL A 338 -1.55 8.69 14.23
C VAL A 338 -0.45 7.87 14.92
N HIS A 339 -0.28 6.65 14.43
CA HIS A 339 0.81 5.78 14.82
C HIS A 339 2.08 6.21 14.12
N HIS A 340 3.16 6.35 14.91
CA HIS A 340 4.50 6.49 14.37
C HIS A 340 5.29 5.21 14.65
N LYS A 341 5.75 4.52 13.60
CA LYS A 341 6.81 3.53 13.76
C LYS A 341 8.13 4.22 13.44
N ALA A 342 8.89 4.60 14.46
CA ALA A 342 10.29 4.92 14.26
C ALA A 342 10.96 3.63 13.76
N LEU A 343 11.33 3.59 12.47
CA LEU A 343 12.19 2.53 11.98
C LEU A 343 13.46 2.56 12.85
N PRO A 344 13.90 1.43 13.43
CA PRO A 344 15.15 1.42 14.18
C PRO A 344 16.25 1.93 13.25
N MET A 345 16.95 2.99 13.65
CA MET A 345 18.13 3.56 12.98
C MET A 345 19.34 2.59 12.97
N ALA A 346 19.09 1.27 12.95
CA ALA A 346 20.11 0.24 13.02
C ALA A 346 20.83 0.01 11.69
N ALA A 347 20.25 0.41 10.55
CA ALA A 347 20.90 0.27 9.25
C ALA A 347 21.95 1.37 8.97
N ALA A 348 21.70 2.61 9.42
CA ALA A 348 22.60 3.74 9.16
C ALA A 348 23.93 3.65 9.93
N LYS A 349 23.97 2.94 11.07
CA LYS A 349 25.21 2.76 11.84
C LYS A 349 26.12 1.63 11.35
N VAL A 350 25.62 0.74 10.49
CA VAL A 350 26.44 -0.33 9.91
C VAL A 350 27.22 0.21 8.71
N GLU A 351 26.60 1.01 7.85
CA GLU A 351 27.29 1.65 6.72
C GLU A 351 28.35 2.67 7.16
N GLU A 352 28.07 3.50 8.19
CA GLU A 352 29.05 4.47 8.70
C GLU A 352 30.27 3.78 9.34
N LYS A 353 30.10 2.56 9.86
CA LYS A 353 31.18 1.76 10.45
C LYS A 353 31.98 1.00 9.38
N GLU A 354 31.32 0.49 8.34
CA GLU A 354 31.98 -0.17 7.21
C GLU A 354 32.75 0.84 6.33
N GLU A 355 32.24 2.06 6.11
CA GLU A 355 33.00 3.13 5.42
C GLU A 355 34.20 3.61 6.25
N ALA A 356 34.05 3.74 7.57
CA ALA A 356 35.15 4.12 8.46
C ALA A 356 36.25 3.04 8.53
N GLU A 357 35.86 1.75 8.56
CA GLU A 357 36.80 0.62 8.54
C GLU A 357 37.47 0.44 7.14
N ALA A 358 36.74 0.69 6.05
CA ALA A 358 37.29 0.68 4.69
C ALA A 358 38.25 1.85 4.41
N MET A 359 38.03 3.02 5.01
CA MET A 359 38.96 4.16 4.92
C MET A 359 40.23 3.95 5.76
N ALA A 360 40.14 3.23 6.88
CA ALA A 360 41.29 2.92 7.73
C ALA A 360 42.23 1.85 7.14
N ALA A 361 41.78 1.06 6.15
CA ALA A 361 42.52 -0.07 5.59
C ALA A 361 43.37 0.23 4.34
N LYS A 362 43.48 1.49 3.89
CA LYS A 362 44.35 1.83 2.75
C LYS A 362 45.84 1.83 3.16
N PRO A 363 46.74 1.12 2.44
CA PRO A 363 48.16 1.10 2.78
C PRO A 363 48.80 2.47 2.51
N GLN A 364 49.51 3.02 3.51
CA GLN A 364 50.40 4.16 3.30
C GLN A 364 51.51 3.76 2.32
N GLN A 365 51.55 4.39 1.15
CA GLN A 365 52.69 4.31 0.24
C GLN A 365 53.89 5.00 0.91
N SER A 366 54.93 4.21 1.16
CA SER A 366 56.24 4.66 1.65
C SER A 366 57.00 5.39 0.53
N GLU A 367 57.33 6.67 0.75
CA GLU A 367 58.33 7.39 -0.05
C GLU A 367 59.74 6.84 0.26
N GLU A 368 60.34 6.14 -0.71
CA GLU A 368 61.75 5.78 -0.70
C GLU A 368 62.64 7.00 -0.98
N ARG A 369 63.35 7.48 0.06
CA ARG A 369 64.52 8.35 -0.11
C ARG A 369 65.71 7.52 -0.59
N LYS A 370 66.11 7.70 -1.86
CA LYS A 370 67.41 7.27 -2.36
C LYS A 370 68.51 8.14 -1.75
N THR A 371 69.41 7.51 -0.99
CA THR A 371 70.71 8.08 -0.59
C THR A 371 71.78 7.43 -1.44
N ASP A 372 72.43 8.23 -2.30
CA ASP A 372 73.60 7.79 -3.06
C ASP A 372 74.86 8.17 -2.29
N THR A 373 75.72 7.18 -2.06
CA THR A 373 76.94 7.29 -1.26
C THR A 373 78.14 7.06 -2.16
N ARG A 374 79.03 8.06 -2.27
CA ARG A 374 80.43 7.81 -2.65
C ARG A 374 81.38 8.80 -1.96
N PHE A 375 82.13 8.24 -0.99
CA PHE A 375 83.61 8.17 -0.93
C PHE A 375 84.40 9.39 -1.43
N MET A 376 85.45 9.91 -0.78
CA MET A 376 86.24 9.53 0.39
C MET A 376 87.29 10.66 0.62
N LEU A 377 87.95 10.64 1.79
CA LEU A 377 89.27 11.22 2.13
C LEU A 377 89.33 12.61 2.80
N THR A 378 89.46 12.52 4.13
CA THR A 378 90.18 13.34 5.11
C THR A 378 91.65 13.66 4.71
N PRO A 379 92.47 14.43 5.48
CA PRO A 379 92.17 15.21 6.71
C PRO A 379 92.82 16.62 6.82
N MET A 380 92.34 17.34 7.85
CA MET A 380 93.08 18.18 8.82
C MET A 380 93.39 19.67 8.53
N PRO A 381 93.52 20.47 9.62
CA PRO A 381 93.02 21.84 9.69
C PRO A 381 94.16 22.86 9.77
N LEU A 382 93.81 24.16 9.71
CA LEU A 382 94.39 25.20 10.57
C LEU A 382 93.64 26.52 10.36
N GLN A 383 93.17 27.05 11.50
CA GLN A 383 92.78 28.43 11.84
C GLN A 383 91.56 29.07 11.18
#